data_AF-A0AAF0JTW3-F1
#
_entry.id   AF-A0AAF0JTW3-F1
#
_cell.length_a   1.000
_cell.length_b   1.000
_cell.length_c   1.000
_cell.angle_alpha   90.00
_cell.angle_beta   90.00
_cell.angle_gamma   90.00
#
_symmetry.space_group_name_H-M   'P 1'
#
loop_
_entity.id
_entity.type
_entity.pdbx_description
1 polymer ?
#
loop_
_entity_poly.entity_id
_entity_poly.type
_entity_poly.pdbx_seq_one_letter_code
_entity_poly.pdbx_strand_id
1 'polypeptide(L)'
;MASGNNNQIFLKRFSLNEKLAEYISVIIVIVLFLIMEVTFQIIFESTVMVLSHIFYFPVILIAFFYPNKGTIIATLISALYLILTYSLVYPDFYAILSATMQFYVFISVAIVVSIISDKIRNEKKKFQSIFDYSESGICVAEKKSGKILKMNNKFKDILKDWDISESIENISSVCGGDEDCKRFLSIFDSKETIENREFILSPDGIEVYHALVSASKIPDGTIVINLTDVTSEKKFADDLFELNKSLKEGNKEANLYIDILAHDINNANTAAQGFAELLYDTVSDEDRPYFEKMMAGIKQSSSIIDKVVLIRDIHRNDETFFAQSLDEVIKKAASKIDADINYQPGGHRVLGGKFLEFLFLYVFENSVAFKKDNLKIDVSSEVKDESVEISIKDNGPGIPDNKKQNLFLRFQPEGNSRKGRGLGLPTCWLIADMYGGSIRAEDVNSDDFSEGLKITVTLKKA
;
A
#
# COMPACT_ATOMS: atom_id res chain seq x y z
N MET A 1 -16.54 14.48 -38.52
CA MET A 1 -17.72 13.84 -39.14
C MET A 1 -17.59 12.32 -39.36
N ALA A 2 -16.55 11.64 -38.85
CA ALA A 2 -16.35 10.19 -39.02
C ALA A 2 -16.56 9.35 -37.72
N SER A 3 -17.09 9.94 -36.64
CA SER A 3 -17.36 9.24 -35.37
C SER A 3 -18.74 8.56 -35.29
N GLY A 4 -19.61 8.79 -36.28
CA GLY A 4 -20.94 8.15 -36.34
C GLY A 4 -20.95 6.74 -36.93
N ASN A 5 -19.86 6.29 -37.57
CA ASN A 5 -19.86 5.07 -38.38
C ASN A 5 -19.43 3.82 -37.59
N ASN A 6 -18.55 3.94 -36.59
CA ASN A 6 -18.03 2.77 -35.85
C ASN A 6 -18.99 2.27 -34.74
N ASN A 7 -19.72 3.17 -34.07
CA ASN A 7 -20.86 2.76 -33.25
C ASN A 7 -21.96 2.11 -34.09
N GLN A 8 -22.16 2.53 -35.34
CA GLN A 8 -23.06 1.86 -36.27
C GLN A 8 -22.55 0.50 -36.74
N ILE A 9 -21.23 0.23 -36.79
CA ILE A 9 -20.66 -1.07 -37.17
C ILE A 9 -20.73 -2.08 -36.02
N PHE A 10 -20.51 -1.65 -34.78
CA PHE A 10 -20.65 -2.51 -33.59
C PHE A 10 -22.12 -2.78 -33.23
N LEU A 11 -22.98 -1.75 -33.30
CA LEU A 11 -24.44 -1.94 -33.28
C LEU A 11 -24.91 -2.72 -34.51
N LYS A 12 -24.26 -2.62 -35.68
CA LYS A 12 -24.53 -3.52 -36.81
C LYS A 12 -24.14 -4.95 -36.52
N ARG A 13 -23.03 -5.26 -35.84
CA ARG A 13 -22.63 -6.65 -35.53
C ARG A 13 -23.48 -7.28 -34.42
N PHE A 14 -23.86 -6.50 -33.41
CA PHE A 14 -24.81 -6.95 -32.37
C PHE A 14 -26.22 -7.07 -32.93
N SER A 15 -26.69 -6.07 -33.69
CA SER A 15 -27.94 -6.18 -34.46
C SER A 15 -27.84 -7.17 -35.60
N LEU A 16 -26.67 -7.55 -36.11
CA LEU A 16 -26.53 -8.66 -37.06
C LEU A 16 -26.75 -9.96 -36.32
N ASN A 17 -26.25 -10.15 -35.10
CA ASN A 17 -26.54 -11.38 -34.34
C ASN A 17 -27.99 -11.46 -33.88
N GLU A 18 -28.61 -10.33 -33.51
CA GLU A 18 -30.05 -10.28 -33.23
C GLU A 18 -30.88 -10.46 -34.50
N LYS A 19 -30.56 -9.77 -35.60
CA LYS A 19 -31.21 -9.97 -36.89
C LYS A 19 -30.94 -11.35 -37.46
N LEU A 20 -29.76 -11.93 -37.28
CA LEU A 20 -29.45 -13.30 -37.71
C LEU A 20 -30.26 -14.28 -36.87
N ALA A 21 -30.40 -14.07 -35.55
CA ALA A 21 -31.32 -14.85 -34.73
C ALA A 21 -32.78 -14.66 -35.16
N GLU A 22 -33.17 -13.45 -35.56
CA GLU A 22 -34.50 -13.13 -36.07
C GLU A 22 -34.76 -13.79 -37.44
N TYR A 23 -33.83 -13.70 -38.38
CA TYR A 23 -33.86 -14.41 -39.67
C TYR A 23 -33.84 -15.92 -39.48
N ILE A 24 -33.02 -16.45 -38.58
CA ILE A 24 -32.99 -17.87 -38.23
C ILE A 24 -34.32 -18.29 -37.62
N SER A 25 -34.93 -17.47 -36.74
CA SER A 25 -36.24 -17.76 -36.16
C SER A 25 -37.35 -17.76 -37.23
N VAL A 26 -37.31 -16.83 -38.18
CA VAL A 26 -38.22 -16.78 -39.34
C VAL A 26 -38.00 -17.98 -40.26
N ILE A 27 -36.76 -18.34 -40.56
CA ILE A 27 -36.41 -19.52 -41.35
C ILE A 27 -36.88 -20.79 -40.65
N ILE A 28 -36.71 -20.90 -39.33
CA ILE A 28 -37.21 -22.04 -38.54
C ILE A 28 -38.73 -22.13 -38.63
N VAL A 29 -39.46 -21.01 -38.52
CA VAL A 29 -40.92 -20.98 -38.64
C VAL A 29 -41.37 -21.35 -40.05
N ILE A 30 -40.70 -20.83 -41.09
CA ILE A 30 -40.99 -21.15 -42.49
C ILE A 30 -40.70 -22.63 -42.78
N VAL A 31 -39.57 -23.15 -42.30
CA VAL A 31 -39.20 -24.56 -42.44
C VAL A 31 -40.18 -25.45 -41.68
N LEU A 32 -40.58 -25.09 -40.45
CA LEU A 32 -41.63 -25.81 -39.72
C LEU A 32 -42.96 -25.81 -40.47
N PHE A 33 -43.35 -24.69 -41.07
CA PHE A 33 -44.58 -24.56 -41.84
C PHE A 33 -44.54 -25.41 -43.12
N LEU A 34 -43.44 -25.33 -43.88
CA LEU A 34 -43.20 -26.14 -45.07
C LEU A 34 -43.17 -27.63 -44.76
N ILE A 35 -42.50 -28.02 -43.66
CA ILE A 35 -42.48 -29.41 -43.22
C ILE A 35 -43.89 -29.84 -42.84
N MET A 36 -44.65 -29.03 -42.10
CA MET A 36 -46.05 -29.32 -41.75
C MET A 36 -46.92 -29.51 -43.00
N GLU A 37 -46.82 -28.61 -43.97
CA GLU A 37 -47.59 -28.64 -45.24
C GLU A 37 -47.23 -29.88 -46.09
N VAL A 38 -45.94 -30.23 -46.14
CA VAL A 38 -45.47 -31.45 -46.82
C VAL A 38 -45.92 -32.72 -46.07
N THR A 39 -45.89 -32.76 -44.73
CA THR A 39 -46.51 -33.89 -43.97
C THR A 39 -48.00 -34.00 -44.28
N PHE A 40 -48.70 -32.87 -44.34
CA PHE A 40 -50.14 -32.85 -44.60
C PHE A 40 -50.50 -33.40 -45.98
N GLN A 41 -49.76 -33.02 -47.02
CA GLN A 41 -49.95 -33.55 -48.39
C GLN A 41 -49.55 -35.03 -48.53
N ILE A 42 -48.54 -35.50 -47.81
CA ILE A 42 -47.99 -36.86 -47.98
C ILE A 42 -48.66 -37.91 -47.06
N ILE A 43 -49.30 -37.50 -45.96
CA ILE A 43 -50.21 -38.39 -45.21
C ILE A 43 -51.33 -38.92 -46.12
N PHE A 44 -51.68 -38.20 -47.18
CA PHE A 44 -52.58 -38.65 -48.24
C PHE A 44 -51.99 -39.73 -49.18
N GLU A 45 -50.65 -39.91 -49.22
CA GLU A 45 -49.93 -40.82 -50.14
C GLU A 45 -49.07 -41.90 -49.44
N SER A 46 -49.28 -42.19 -48.15
CA SER A 46 -48.74 -43.37 -47.43
C SER A 46 -47.22 -43.46 -47.16
N THR A 47 -46.43 -42.40 -47.32
CA THR A 47 -44.98 -42.42 -47.02
C THR A 47 -44.60 -41.66 -45.73
N VAL A 48 -44.69 -42.32 -44.57
CA VAL A 48 -44.61 -41.69 -43.24
C VAL A 48 -43.19 -41.70 -42.59
N MET A 49 -42.23 -42.49 -43.09
CA MET A 49 -40.96 -42.73 -42.35
C MET A 49 -39.89 -41.62 -42.44
N VAL A 50 -39.71 -40.94 -43.57
CA VAL A 50 -38.58 -40.00 -43.77
C VAL A 50 -38.83 -38.64 -43.13
N LEU A 51 -40.08 -38.17 -43.09
CA LEU A 51 -40.40 -36.80 -42.64
C LEU A 51 -40.28 -36.59 -41.13
N SER A 52 -40.53 -37.63 -40.33
CA SER A 52 -40.42 -37.54 -38.87
C SER A 52 -39.02 -37.14 -38.40
N HIS A 53 -37.97 -37.48 -39.16
CA HIS A 53 -36.60 -37.11 -38.85
C HIS A 53 -36.28 -35.64 -39.18
N ILE A 54 -37.08 -34.98 -40.02
CA ILE A 54 -36.85 -33.57 -40.37
C ILE A 54 -37.22 -32.65 -39.19
N PHE A 55 -38.15 -33.07 -38.33
CA PHE A 55 -38.55 -32.31 -37.13
C PHE A 55 -37.44 -32.20 -36.08
N TYR A 56 -36.36 -33.00 -36.15
CA TYR A 56 -35.20 -32.82 -35.28
C TYR A 56 -34.52 -31.46 -35.48
N PHE A 57 -34.39 -30.98 -36.73
CA PHE A 57 -33.68 -29.73 -37.03
C PHE A 57 -34.29 -28.49 -36.34
N PRO A 58 -35.59 -28.19 -36.48
CA PRO A 58 -36.18 -27.03 -35.82
C PRO A 58 -36.19 -27.18 -34.29
N VAL A 59 -36.41 -28.38 -33.77
CA VAL A 59 -36.34 -28.66 -32.32
C VAL A 59 -34.95 -28.35 -31.77
N ILE A 60 -33.89 -28.84 -32.44
CA ILE A 60 -32.50 -28.58 -32.06
C ILE A 60 -32.18 -27.09 -32.16
N LEU A 61 -32.54 -26.43 -33.27
CA LEU A 61 -32.26 -25.00 -33.47
C LEU A 61 -32.93 -24.12 -32.41
N ILE A 62 -34.21 -24.36 -32.11
CA ILE A 62 -34.94 -23.60 -31.09
C ILE A 62 -34.32 -23.81 -29.71
N ALA A 63 -34.01 -25.06 -29.34
CA ALA A 63 -33.34 -25.38 -28.08
C ALA A 63 -31.94 -24.76 -27.99
N PHE A 64 -31.21 -24.68 -29.11
CA PHE A 64 -29.88 -24.11 -29.18
C PHE A 64 -29.89 -22.58 -29.05
N PHE A 65 -30.73 -21.87 -29.81
CA PHE A 65 -30.77 -20.40 -29.80
C PHE A 65 -31.51 -19.82 -28.60
N TYR A 66 -32.49 -20.55 -28.05
CA TYR A 66 -33.32 -20.08 -26.94
C TYR A 66 -33.39 -21.09 -25.79
N PRO A 67 -32.30 -21.38 -25.05
CA PRO A 67 -32.28 -22.44 -24.04
C PRO A 67 -33.43 -22.37 -23.02
N ASN A 68 -33.71 -21.18 -22.47
CA ASN A 68 -34.72 -20.96 -21.43
C ASN A 68 -36.17 -21.14 -21.91
N LYS A 69 -36.47 -20.93 -23.20
CA LYS A 69 -37.82 -21.03 -23.76
C LYS A 69 -37.97 -22.18 -24.76
N GLY A 70 -36.85 -22.70 -25.24
CA GLY A 70 -36.79 -23.59 -26.39
C GLY A 70 -37.25 -25.00 -26.08
N THR A 71 -37.07 -25.47 -24.84
CA THR A 71 -37.65 -26.74 -24.37
C THR A 71 -39.18 -26.68 -24.33
N ILE A 72 -39.74 -25.57 -23.88
CA ILE A 72 -41.20 -25.35 -23.85
C ILE A 72 -41.74 -25.29 -25.27
N ILE A 73 -41.11 -24.52 -26.14
CA ILE A 73 -41.51 -24.40 -27.56
C ILE A 73 -41.38 -25.76 -28.28
N ALA A 74 -40.28 -26.49 -28.07
CA ALA A 74 -40.10 -27.83 -28.63
C ALA A 74 -41.15 -28.83 -28.13
N THR A 75 -41.53 -28.74 -26.85
CA THR A 75 -42.61 -29.56 -26.27
C THR A 75 -43.95 -29.25 -26.93
N LEU A 76 -44.26 -27.97 -27.15
CA LEU A 76 -45.49 -27.55 -27.83
C LEU A 76 -45.53 -28.04 -29.29
N ILE A 77 -44.43 -27.90 -30.02
CA ILE A 77 -44.29 -28.39 -31.41
C ILE A 77 -44.45 -29.91 -31.46
N SER A 78 -43.80 -30.62 -30.54
CA SER A 78 -43.88 -32.08 -30.46
C SER A 78 -45.29 -32.55 -30.09
N ALA A 79 -45.98 -31.85 -29.18
CA ALA A 79 -47.35 -32.15 -28.79
C ALA A 79 -48.32 -31.91 -29.95
N LEU A 80 -48.13 -30.83 -30.72
CA LEU A 80 -48.92 -30.55 -31.92
C LEU A 80 -48.75 -31.65 -32.97
N TYR A 81 -47.51 -32.10 -33.20
CA TYR A 81 -47.22 -33.22 -34.10
C TYR A 81 -47.94 -34.51 -33.68
N LEU A 82 -47.91 -34.83 -32.37
CA LEU A 82 -48.61 -35.99 -31.82
C LEU A 82 -50.13 -35.89 -31.99
N ILE A 83 -50.73 -34.74 -31.68
CA ILE A 83 -52.17 -34.49 -31.83
C ILE A 83 -52.61 -34.60 -33.29
N LEU A 84 -51.83 -34.02 -34.21
CA LEU A 84 -52.13 -34.04 -35.64
C LEU A 84 -52.04 -35.48 -36.19
N THR A 85 -51.02 -36.24 -35.78
CA THR A 85 -50.87 -37.64 -36.18
C THR A 85 -51.99 -38.51 -35.63
N TYR A 86 -52.38 -38.33 -34.37
CA TYR A 86 -53.51 -39.03 -33.78
C TYR A 86 -54.83 -38.73 -34.52
N SER A 87 -55.06 -37.47 -34.91
CA SER A 87 -56.30 -37.06 -35.57
C SER A 87 -56.42 -37.55 -37.02
N LEU A 88 -55.30 -37.68 -37.74
CA LEU A 88 -55.30 -38.02 -39.17
C LEU A 88 -55.17 -39.52 -39.45
N VAL A 89 -54.47 -40.27 -38.58
CA VAL A 89 -54.09 -41.67 -38.87
C VAL A 89 -54.86 -42.67 -37.98
N TYR A 90 -55.70 -42.22 -37.05
CA TYR A 90 -56.53 -43.13 -36.25
C TYR A 90 -57.46 -43.97 -37.14
N PRO A 91 -57.53 -45.31 -36.95
CA PRO A 91 -57.06 -46.09 -35.80
C PRO A 91 -55.72 -46.84 -35.97
N ASP A 92 -54.79 -46.40 -36.84
CA ASP A 92 -53.48 -47.07 -37.01
C ASP A 92 -52.63 -47.00 -35.73
N PHE A 93 -52.55 -48.13 -35.03
CA PHE A 93 -51.80 -48.27 -33.78
C PHE A 93 -50.29 -48.03 -33.96
N TYR A 94 -49.70 -48.51 -35.06
CA TYR A 94 -48.25 -48.44 -35.25
C TYR A 94 -47.79 -47.00 -35.49
N ALA A 95 -48.57 -46.22 -36.25
CA ALA A 95 -48.29 -44.81 -36.49
C ALA A 95 -48.36 -43.98 -35.19
N ILE A 96 -49.37 -44.22 -34.35
CA ILE A 96 -49.53 -43.52 -33.06
C ILE A 96 -48.40 -43.89 -32.10
N LEU A 97 -48.01 -45.17 -32.03
CA LEU A 97 -46.90 -45.60 -31.17
C LEU A 97 -45.57 -44.95 -31.60
N SER A 98 -45.31 -44.90 -32.92
CA SER A 98 -44.12 -44.22 -33.47
C SER A 98 -44.10 -42.73 -33.14
N ALA A 99 -45.22 -42.02 -33.33
CA ALA A 99 -45.31 -40.59 -33.02
C ALA A 99 -45.14 -40.32 -31.51
N THR A 100 -45.65 -41.20 -30.66
CA THR A 100 -45.47 -41.12 -29.20
C THR A 100 -44.00 -41.29 -28.81
N MET A 101 -43.30 -42.27 -29.40
CA MET A 101 -41.86 -42.45 -29.18
C MET A 101 -41.07 -41.21 -29.63
N GLN A 102 -41.41 -40.67 -30.81
CA GLN A 102 -40.75 -39.46 -31.34
C GLN A 102 -40.98 -38.23 -30.47
N PHE A 103 -42.18 -38.05 -29.90
CA PHE A 103 -42.46 -36.98 -28.94
C PHE A 103 -41.46 -36.98 -27.76
N TYR A 104 -41.25 -38.15 -27.15
CA TYR A 104 -40.29 -38.29 -26.04
C TYR A 104 -38.85 -38.04 -26.49
N VAL A 105 -38.46 -38.51 -27.67
CA VAL A 105 -37.11 -38.27 -28.20
C VAL A 105 -36.90 -36.78 -28.48
N PHE A 106 -37.85 -36.08 -29.10
CA PHE A 106 -37.72 -34.64 -29.36
C PHE A 106 -37.56 -33.82 -28.08
N ILE A 107 -38.35 -34.11 -27.06
CA ILE A 107 -38.22 -33.44 -25.75
C ILE A 107 -36.86 -33.74 -25.13
N SER A 108 -36.41 -35.00 -25.17
CA SER A 108 -35.11 -35.39 -24.62
C SER A 108 -33.97 -34.66 -25.32
N VAL A 109 -33.98 -34.61 -26.65
CA VAL A 109 -33.00 -33.87 -27.46
C VAL A 109 -33.05 -32.38 -27.14
N ALA A 110 -34.25 -31.78 -27.05
CA ALA A 110 -34.40 -30.36 -26.74
C ALA A 110 -33.83 -30.00 -25.36
N ILE A 111 -34.07 -30.84 -24.35
CA ILE A 111 -33.53 -30.64 -23.00
C ILE A 111 -32.01 -30.73 -23.01
N VAL A 112 -31.43 -31.76 -23.62
CA VAL A 112 -29.97 -31.93 -23.70
C VAL A 112 -29.31 -30.76 -24.43
N VAL A 113 -29.84 -30.37 -25.58
CA VAL A 113 -29.32 -29.24 -26.37
C VAL A 113 -29.45 -27.92 -25.60
N SER A 114 -30.57 -27.69 -24.91
CA SER A 114 -30.78 -26.50 -24.09
C SER A 114 -29.76 -26.41 -22.94
N ILE A 115 -29.53 -27.50 -22.19
CA ILE A 115 -28.55 -27.54 -21.10
C ILE A 115 -27.13 -27.23 -21.63
N ILE A 116 -26.75 -27.85 -22.75
CA ILE A 116 -25.42 -27.63 -23.36
C ILE A 116 -25.29 -26.18 -23.82
N SER A 117 -26.30 -25.64 -24.50
CA SER A 117 -26.27 -24.26 -25.00
C SER A 117 -26.23 -23.24 -23.86
N ASP A 118 -27.01 -23.43 -22.79
CA ASP A 118 -26.97 -22.54 -21.64
C ASP A 118 -25.62 -22.58 -20.92
N LYS A 119 -25.03 -23.78 -20.77
CA LYS A 119 -23.68 -23.94 -20.21
C LYS A 119 -22.64 -23.18 -21.04
N ILE A 120 -22.62 -23.37 -22.35
CA ILE A 120 -21.68 -22.67 -23.26
C ILE A 120 -21.87 -21.16 -23.18
N ARG A 121 -23.12 -20.68 -23.14
CA ARG A 121 -23.43 -19.25 -23.06
C ARG A 121 -23.00 -18.65 -21.73
N ASN A 122 -23.22 -19.35 -20.63
CA ASN A 122 -22.82 -18.91 -19.29
C ASN A 122 -21.29 -18.91 -19.13
N GLU A 123 -20.59 -19.92 -19.64
CA GLU A 123 -19.12 -19.94 -19.68
C GLU A 123 -18.57 -18.78 -20.51
N LYS A 124 -19.14 -18.52 -21.70
CA LYS A 124 -18.74 -17.39 -22.55
C LYS A 124 -18.97 -16.03 -21.88
N LYS A 125 -20.13 -15.84 -21.24
CA LYS A 125 -20.43 -14.62 -20.48
C LYS A 125 -19.44 -14.43 -19.33
N LYS A 126 -19.18 -15.49 -18.55
CA LYS A 126 -18.22 -15.45 -17.45
C LYS A 126 -16.81 -15.06 -17.93
N PHE A 127 -16.36 -15.65 -19.04
CA PHE A 127 -15.08 -15.27 -19.65
C PHE A 127 -15.06 -13.80 -20.10
N GLN A 128 -16.11 -13.34 -20.79
CA GLN A 128 -16.22 -11.93 -21.21
C GLN A 128 -16.18 -10.98 -20.02
N SER A 129 -16.92 -11.28 -18.94
CA SER A 129 -16.89 -10.47 -17.73
C SER A 129 -15.51 -10.43 -17.08
N ILE A 130 -14.84 -11.57 -16.88
CA ILE A 130 -13.48 -11.59 -16.30
C ILE A 130 -12.51 -10.78 -17.17
N PHE A 131 -12.61 -10.93 -18.49
CA PHE A 131 -11.77 -10.20 -19.43
C PHE A 131 -12.02 -8.69 -19.37
N ASP A 132 -13.28 -8.26 -19.45
CA ASP A 132 -13.69 -6.84 -19.54
C ASP A 132 -13.55 -6.07 -18.22
N TYR A 133 -13.67 -6.75 -17.06
CA TYR A 133 -13.54 -6.16 -15.73
C TYR A 133 -12.17 -6.38 -15.07
N SER A 134 -11.19 -6.94 -15.79
CA SER A 134 -9.81 -7.03 -15.31
C SER A 134 -9.21 -5.64 -15.10
N GLU A 135 -8.53 -5.43 -13.98
CA GLU A 135 -7.82 -4.18 -13.65
C GLU A 135 -6.54 -3.97 -14.47
N SER A 136 -5.99 -5.04 -15.06
CA SER A 136 -4.97 -4.93 -16.10
C SER A 136 -5.64 -4.75 -17.46
N GLY A 137 -5.03 -3.91 -18.31
CA GLY A 137 -5.35 -3.92 -19.73
C GLY A 137 -4.93 -5.26 -20.34
N ILE A 138 -5.83 -5.91 -21.06
CA ILE A 138 -5.57 -7.19 -21.73
C ILE A 138 -5.87 -7.05 -23.21
N CYS A 139 -4.91 -7.44 -24.04
CA CYS A 139 -5.02 -7.50 -25.49
C CYS A 139 -4.65 -8.90 -25.99
N VAL A 140 -5.41 -9.41 -26.96
CA VAL A 140 -5.12 -10.64 -27.69
C VAL A 140 -4.78 -10.25 -29.12
N ALA A 141 -3.63 -10.70 -29.61
CA ALA A 141 -3.16 -10.38 -30.96
C ALA A 141 -2.58 -11.60 -31.67
N GLU A 142 -2.49 -11.52 -32.99
CA GLU A 142 -1.81 -12.53 -33.80
C GLU A 142 -0.29 -12.39 -33.67
N LYS A 143 0.42 -13.49 -33.38
CA LYS A 143 1.88 -13.46 -33.14
C LYS A 143 2.67 -12.87 -34.32
N LYS A 144 2.30 -13.24 -35.56
CA LYS A 144 3.09 -12.89 -36.76
C LYS A 144 2.91 -11.44 -37.20
N SER A 145 1.68 -10.95 -37.16
CA SER A 145 1.35 -9.62 -37.68
C SER A 145 1.28 -8.56 -36.60
N GLY A 146 1.11 -8.93 -35.32
CA GLY A 146 0.78 -8.00 -34.24
C GLY A 146 -0.65 -7.45 -34.32
N LYS A 147 -1.49 -8.00 -35.21
CA LYS A 147 -2.87 -7.56 -35.40
C LYS A 147 -3.70 -7.86 -34.15
N ILE A 148 -4.37 -6.86 -33.62
CA ILE A 148 -5.21 -6.98 -32.44
C ILE A 148 -6.51 -7.69 -32.82
N LEU A 149 -6.79 -8.80 -32.14
CA LEU A 149 -8.01 -9.58 -32.29
C LEU A 149 -9.07 -9.16 -31.29
N LYS A 150 -8.64 -8.84 -30.06
CA LYS A 150 -9.53 -8.43 -28.97
C LYS A 150 -8.77 -7.60 -27.94
N MET A 151 -9.44 -6.61 -27.35
CA MET A 151 -8.95 -5.84 -26.21
C MET A 151 -10.07 -5.68 -25.18
N ASN A 152 -9.72 -5.68 -23.90
CA ASN A 152 -10.68 -5.42 -22.83
C ASN A 152 -10.93 -3.92 -22.65
N ASN A 153 -11.88 -3.56 -21.78
CA ASN A 153 -12.19 -2.15 -21.52
C ASN A 153 -11.01 -1.41 -20.90
N LYS A 154 -10.34 -2.01 -19.92
CA LYS A 154 -9.19 -1.37 -19.26
C LYS A 154 -8.04 -1.06 -20.23
N PHE A 155 -7.79 -1.91 -21.22
CA PHE A 155 -6.77 -1.64 -22.25
C PHE A 155 -7.16 -0.41 -23.07
N LYS A 156 -8.44 -0.24 -23.42
CA LYS A 156 -8.92 0.96 -24.12
C LYS A 156 -8.82 2.20 -23.26
N ASP A 157 -9.14 2.09 -21.97
CA ASP A 157 -9.01 3.21 -21.02
C ASP A 157 -7.56 3.68 -20.96
N ILE A 158 -6.59 2.75 -20.86
CA ILE A 158 -5.15 3.09 -20.87
C ILE A 158 -4.75 3.76 -22.20
N LEU A 159 -5.21 3.23 -23.35
CA LEU A 159 -4.94 3.88 -24.64
C LEU A 159 -5.47 5.30 -24.70
N LYS A 160 -6.69 5.52 -24.19
CA LYS A 160 -7.32 6.83 -24.15
C LYS A 160 -6.58 7.79 -23.21
N ASP A 161 -6.13 7.30 -22.05
CA ASP A 161 -5.32 8.08 -21.12
C ASP A 161 -3.96 8.46 -21.73
N TRP A 162 -3.49 7.69 -22.72
CA TRP A 162 -2.26 7.96 -23.49
C TRP A 162 -2.51 8.67 -24.82
N ASP A 163 -3.71 9.24 -25.03
CA ASP A 163 -4.14 9.91 -26.27
C ASP A 163 -4.08 9.05 -27.56
N ILE A 164 -4.02 7.72 -27.42
CA ILE A 164 -4.10 6.76 -28.52
C ILE A 164 -5.57 6.44 -28.86
N SER A 165 -5.87 6.32 -30.15
CA SER A 165 -7.18 5.86 -30.63
C SER A 165 -7.54 4.47 -30.08
N GLU A 166 -8.77 4.30 -29.57
CA GLU A 166 -9.29 2.99 -29.14
C GLU A 166 -9.45 1.98 -30.29
N SER A 167 -9.38 2.44 -31.55
CA SER A 167 -9.55 1.64 -32.76
C SER A 167 -8.23 1.25 -33.43
N ILE A 168 -7.21 0.96 -32.64
CA ILE A 168 -5.95 0.44 -33.17
C ILE A 168 -6.11 -0.98 -33.73
N GLU A 169 -5.59 -1.21 -34.92
CA GLU A 169 -5.60 -2.53 -35.58
C GLU A 169 -4.35 -3.36 -35.25
N ASN A 170 -3.27 -2.71 -34.81
CA ASN A 170 -1.98 -3.35 -34.56
C ASN A 170 -1.37 -2.85 -33.24
N ILE A 171 -0.60 -3.71 -32.57
CA ILE A 171 0.14 -3.33 -31.35
C ILE A 171 1.26 -2.32 -31.65
N SER A 172 1.76 -2.22 -32.90
CA SER A 172 2.85 -1.29 -33.22
C SER A 172 2.54 0.17 -32.96
N SER A 173 1.26 0.56 -33.01
CA SER A 173 0.81 1.91 -32.66
C SER A 173 0.93 2.22 -31.17
N VAL A 174 1.01 1.20 -30.30
CA VAL A 174 1.21 1.36 -28.85
C VAL A 174 2.71 1.45 -28.52
N CYS A 175 3.55 0.79 -29.31
CA CYS A 175 5.00 0.74 -29.10
C CYS A 175 5.77 1.96 -29.63
N GLY A 176 5.09 3.02 -30.10
CA GLY A 176 5.76 4.20 -30.69
C GLY A 176 6.42 3.93 -32.06
N GLY A 177 6.10 2.80 -32.71
CA GLY A 177 6.61 2.46 -34.04
C GLY A 177 6.82 0.96 -34.30
N ASP A 178 7.13 0.65 -35.56
CA ASP A 178 7.31 -0.73 -36.03
C ASP A 178 8.59 -1.39 -35.52
N GLU A 179 9.63 -0.62 -35.19
CA GLU A 179 10.93 -1.17 -34.78
C GLU A 179 10.90 -1.68 -33.33
N ASP A 180 10.30 -0.91 -32.41
CA ASP A 180 10.06 -1.33 -31.03
C ASP A 180 9.02 -2.45 -30.93
N CYS A 181 8.00 -2.44 -31.81
CA CYS A 181 7.07 -3.55 -31.93
C CYS A 181 7.76 -4.83 -32.43
N LYS A 182 8.63 -4.75 -33.45
CA LYS A 182 9.43 -5.89 -33.91
C LYS A 182 10.39 -6.38 -32.83
N ARG A 183 10.99 -5.47 -32.07
CA ARG A 183 11.84 -5.83 -30.92
C ARG A 183 11.02 -6.56 -29.86
N PHE A 184 9.86 -6.06 -29.50
CA PHE A 184 8.93 -6.73 -28.58
C PHE A 184 8.53 -8.12 -29.09
N LEU A 185 8.07 -8.24 -30.34
CA LEU A 185 7.65 -9.49 -30.95
C LEU A 185 8.79 -10.51 -31.11
N SER A 186 10.01 -10.07 -31.41
CA SER A 186 11.18 -10.94 -31.54
C SER A 186 11.61 -11.59 -30.23
N ILE A 187 11.32 -10.98 -29.08
CA ILE A 187 11.60 -11.59 -27.77
C ILE A 187 10.79 -12.89 -27.59
N PHE A 188 9.61 -13.01 -28.23
CA PHE A 188 8.75 -14.21 -28.21
C PHE A 188 9.18 -15.32 -29.19
N ASP A 189 10.21 -15.10 -30.00
CA ASP A 189 10.75 -16.18 -30.84
C ASP A 189 11.70 -17.10 -30.07
N SER A 190 12.17 -16.68 -28.90
CA SER A 190 13.08 -17.45 -28.05
C SER A 190 12.49 -17.88 -26.69
N LYS A 191 11.40 -17.26 -26.22
CA LYS A 191 10.77 -17.54 -24.92
C LYS A 191 9.25 -17.72 -25.04
N GLU A 192 8.69 -18.62 -24.22
CA GLU A 192 7.23 -18.89 -24.17
C GLU A 192 6.44 -17.79 -23.44
N THR A 193 7.05 -17.13 -22.45
CA THR A 193 6.46 -16.07 -21.65
C THR A 193 7.42 -14.90 -21.40
N ILE A 194 6.86 -13.71 -21.25
CA ILE A 194 7.52 -12.50 -20.74
C ILE A 194 6.72 -12.05 -19.53
N GLU A 195 7.39 -11.84 -18.40
CA GLU A 195 6.74 -11.42 -17.16
C GLU A 195 7.32 -10.08 -16.72
N ASN A 196 6.43 -9.16 -16.34
CA ASN A 196 6.71 -7.92 -15.64
C ASN A 196 7.90 -7.13 -16.22
N ARG A 197 7.97 -7.03 -17.55
CA ARG A 197 8.97 -6.15 -18.18
C ARG A 197 8.44 -4.75 -18.25
N GLU A 198 9.23 -3.82 -17.74
CA GLU A 198 8.97 -2.40 -17.90
C GLU A 198 9.31 -1.96 -19.33
N PHE A 199 8.40 -1.21 -19.94
CA PHE A 199 8.57 -0.54 -21.21
C PHE A 199 8.30 0.94 -21.01
N ILE A 200 9.17 1.75 -21.60
CA ILE A 200 9.00 3.19 -21.69
C ILE A 200 8.37 3.44 -23.05
N LEU A 201 7.15 3.95 -23.05
CA LEU A 201 6.36 4.16 -24.24
C LEU A 201 6.16 5.66 -24.44
N SER A 202 6.35 6.13 -25.66
CA SER A 202 6.05 7.51 -26.04
C SER A 202 5.25 7.49 -27.34
N PRO A 203 3.93 7.25 -27.26
CA PRO A 203 3.06 7.12 -28.43
C PRO A 203 3.07 8.37 -29.33
N ASP A 204 3.13 9.55 -28.71
CA ASP A 204 3.10 10.84 -29.40
C ASP A 204 4.48 11.51 -29.52
N GLY A 205 5.53 10.85 -29.00
CA GLY A 205 6.90 11.38 -28.95
C GLY A 205 7.11 12.55 -27.97
N ILE A 206 6.08 12.96 -27.24
CA ILE A 206 6.11 14.10 -26.30
C ILE A 206 6.03 13.61 -24.86
N GLU A 207 4.97 12.86 -24.52
CA GLU A 207 4.83 12.30 -23.18
C GLU A 207 5.45 10.90 -23.09
N VAL A 208 5.99 10.60 -21.91
CA VAL A 208 6.64 9.33 -21.60
C VAL A 208 5.80 8.60 -20.56
N TYR A 209 5.35 7.42 -20.93
CA TYR A 209 4.56 6.51 -20.11
C TYR A 209 5.40 5.30 -19.71
N HIS A 210 5.25 4.85 -18.48
CA HIS A 210 5.87 3.63 -17.99
C HIS A 210 4.80 2.54 -17.93
N ALA A 211 5.04 1.46 -18.66
CA ALA A 211 4.11 0.35 -18.77
C ALA A 211 4.78 -0.94 -18.31
N LEU A 212 4.12 -1.66 -17.41
CA LEU A 212 4.49 -3.03 -17.09
C LEU A 212 3.78 -3.96 -18.06
N VAL A 213 4.56 -4.70 -18.85
CA VAL A 213 4.05 -5.58 -19.89
C VAL A 213 4.43 -7.02 -19.57
N SER A 214 3.40 -7.85 -19.49
CA SER A 214 3.53 -9.31 -19.42
C SER A 214 2.83 -9.90 -20.63
N ALA A 215 3.36 -10.98 -21.19
CA ALA A 215 2.78 -11.58 -22.36
C ALA A 215 3.08 -13.08 -22.45
N SER A 216 2.13 -13.82 -23.00
CA SER A 216 2.18 -15.27 -23.07
C SER A 216 1.62 -15.77 -24.39
N LYS A 217 2.27 -16.79 -24.95
CA LYS A 217 1.83 -17.43 -26.20
C LYS A 217 0.70 -18.41 -25.93
N ILE A 218 -0.32 -18.40 -26.79
CA ILE A 218 -1.39 -19.41 -26.81
C ILE A 218 -1.09 -20.44 -27.91
N PRO A 219 -1.44 -21.74 -27.74
CA PRO A 219 -1.20 -22.80 -28.72
C PRO A 219 -1.77 -22.56 -30.13
N ASP A 220 -2.75 -21.67 -30.28
CA ASP A 220 -3.41 -21.33 -31.55
C ASP A 220 -2.63 -20.32 -32.41
N GLY A 221 -1.44 -19.89 -31.98
CA GLY A 221 -0.63 -18.90 -32.69
C GLY A 221 -0.97 -17.45 -32.33
N THR A 222 -1.81 -17.22 -31.32
CA THR A 222 -2.06 -15.90 -30.75
C THR A 222 -1.17 -15.62 -29.54
N ILE A 223 -1.08 -14.35 -29.16
CA ILE A 223 -0.41 -13.87 -27.96
C ILE A 223 -1.41 -13.10 -27.10
N VAL A 224 -1.34 -13.30 -25.79
CA VAL A 224 -2.02 -12.46 -24.80
C VAL A 224 -1.00 -11.50 -24.23
N ILE A 225 -1.36 -10.23 -24.17
CA ILE A 225 -0.55 -9.16 -23.62
C ILE A 225 -1.35 -8.49 -22.50
N ASN A 226 -0.76 -8.48 -21.32
CA ASN A 226 -1.21 -7.69 -20.19
C ASN A 226 -0.36 -6.42 -20.13
N LEU A 227 -1.04 -5.29 -20.04
CA LEU A 227 -0.47 -3.95 -19.97
C LEU A 227 -1.02 -3.28 -18.72
N THR A 228 -0.12 -2.82 -17.86
CA THR A 228 -0.45 -2.03 -16.66
C THR A 228 0.32 -0.72 -16.75
N ASP A 229 -0.40 0.41 -16.71
CA ASP A 229 0.22 1.72 -16.58
C ASP A 229 0.76 1.89 -15.15
N VAL A 230 2.04 2.19 -15.03
CA VAL A 230 2.75 2.42 -13.76
C VAL A 230 3.45 3.79 -13.76
N THR A 231 3.04 4.70 -14.65
CA THR A 231 3.65 6.02 -14.84
C THR A 231 3.58 6.86 -13.57
N SER A 232 2.43 6.87 -12.89
CA SER A 232 2.22 7.67 -11.69
C SER A 232 3.04 7.17 -10.50
N GLU A 233 3.09 5.84 -10.35
CA GLU A 233 3.81 5.12 -9.31
C GLU A 233 5.32 5.30 -9.48
N LYS A 234 5.81 5.29 -10.72
CA LYS A 234 7.22 5.53 -11.04
C LYS A 234 7.63 6.97 -10.75
N LYS A 235 6.86 7.95 -11.22
CA LYS A 235 7.12 9.37 -10.91
C LYS A 235 7.16 9.61 -9.40
N PHE A 236 6.20 9.05 -8.66
CA PHE A 236 6.18 9.16 -7.21
C PHE A 236 7.39 8.48 -6.54
N ALA A 237 7.78 7.30 -7.00
CA ALA A 237 8.94 6.59 -6.48
C ALA A 237 10.25 7.36 -6.73
N ASP A 238 10.40 7.96 -7.91
CA ASP A 238 11.56 8.76 -8.29
C ASP A 238 11.61 10.07 -7.48
N ASP A 239 10.48 10.78 -7.35
CA ASP A 239 10.37 11.98 -6.52
C ASP A 239 10.71 11.69 -5.05
N LEU A 240 10.20 10.58 -4.52
CA LEU A 240 10.48 10.13 -3.15
C LEU A 240 11.97 9.77 -2.97
N PHE A 241 12.59 9.18 -3.99
CA PHE A 241 14.01 8.85 -3.98
C PHE A 241 14.87 10.13 -3.96
N GLU A 242 14.59 11.09 -4.84
CA GLU A 242 15.31 12.37 -4.90
C GLU A 242 15.11 13.19 -3.62
N LEU A 243 13.89 13.23 -3.07
CA LEU A 243 13.62 13.90 -1.79
C LEU A 243 14.39 13.25 -0.64
N ASN A 244 14.40 11.91 -0.55
CA ASN A 244 15.17 11.21 0.48
C ASN A 244 16.67 11.45 0.35
N LYS A 245 17.18 11.50 -0.89
CA LYS A 245 18.59 11.81 -1.16
C LYS A 245 18.93 13.22 -0.70
N SER A 246 18.14 14.22 -1.09
CA SER A 246 18.30 15.61 -0.67
C SER A 246 18.21 15.77 0.85
N LEU A 247 17.26 15.10 1.51
CA LEU A 247 17.15 15.08 2.98
C LEU A 247 18.39 14.47 3.65
N LYS A 248 18.93 13.37 3.10
CA LYS A 248 20.16 12.75 3.61
C LYS A 248 21.37 13.66 3.43
N GLU A 249 21.49 14.32 2.30
CA GLU A 249 22.56 15.28 2.02
C GLU A 249 22.48 16.49 2.97
N GLY A 250 21.29 17.10 3.12
CA GLY A 250 21.06 18.21 4.05
C GLY A 250 21.31 17.83 5.51
N ASN A 251 20.93 16.62 5.95
CA ASN A 251 21.22 16.14 7.29
C ASN A 251 22.73 15.93 7.51
N LYS A 252 23.45 15.37 6.52
CA LYS A 252 24.92 15.24 6.58
C LYS A 252 25.60 16.60 6.67
N GLU A 253 25.17 17.58 5.88
CA GLU A 253 25.72 18.94 5.89
C GLU A 253 25.47 19.64 7.23
N ALA A 254 24.24 19.58 7.74
CA ALA A 254 23.90 20.13 9.06
C ALA A 254 24.76 19.52 10.17
N ASN A 255 24.98 18.20 10.14
CA ASN A 255 25.84 17.54 11.12
C ASN A 255 27.30 17.98 11.03
N LEU A 256 27.83 18.19 9.81
CA LEU A 256 29.18 18.71 9.60
C LEU A 256 29.33 20.13 10.19
N TYR A 257 28.36 21.01 9.99
CA TYR A 257 28.38 22.33 10.61
C TYR A 257 28.36 22.24 12.13
N ILE A 258 27.56 21.34 12.71
CA ILE A 258 27.56 21.12 14.17
C ILE A 258 28.93 20.65 14.64
N ASP A 259 29.58 19.72 13.93
CA ASP A 259 30.93 19.23 14.25
C ASP A 259 31.97 20.38 14.26
N ILE A 260 32.00 21.20 13.22
CA ILE A 260 32.95 22.31 13.08
C ILE A 260 32.68 23.39 14.14
N LEU A 261 31.43 23.82 14.29
CA LEU A 261 31.06 24.87 15.24
C LEU A 261 31.31 24.43 16.69
N ALA A 262 31.01 23.18 17.03
CA ALA A 262 31.27 22.66 18.37
C ALA A 262 32.76 22.68 18.70
N HIS A 263 33.61 22.25 17.77
CA HIS A 263 35.07 22.28 17.93
C HIS A 263 35.59 23.72 18.13
N ASP A 264 35.22 24.64 17.23
CA ASP A 264 35.77 26.00 17.26
C ASP A 264 35.27 26.80 18.46
N ILE A 265 34.00 26.64 18.85
CA ILE A 265 33.44 27.28 20.05
C ILE A 265 34.10 26.70 21.32
N ASN A 266 34.30 25.38 21.41
CA ASN A 266 34.99 24.80 22.55
C ASN A 266 36.45 25.25 22.65
N ASN A 267 37.14 25.42 21.53
CA ASN A 267 38.49 25.99 21.52
C ASN A 267 38.51 27.44 22.01
N ALA A 268 37.59 28.27 21.53
CA ALA A 268 37.46 29.66 21.99
C ALA A 268 37.11 29.74 23.49
N ASN A 269 36.18 28.91 23.96
CA ASN A 269 35.82 28.82 25.37
C ASN A 269 37.01 28.35 26.24
N THR A 270 37.78 27.36 25.77
CA THR A 270 38.96 26.85 26.48
C THR A 270 40.03 27.92 26.61
N ALA A 271 40.32 28.66 25.54
CA ALA A 271 41.26 29.77 25.57
C ALA A 271 40.79 30.90 26.50
N ALA A 272 39.51 31.29 26.41
CA ALA A 272 38.91 32.31 27.26
C ALA A 272 38.95 31.90 28.74
N GLN A 273 38.63 30.63 29.03
CA GLN A 273 38.71 30.08 30.38
C GLN A 273 40.14 30.07 30.90
N GLY A 274 41.13 29.67 30.09
CA GLY A 274 42.53 29.67 30.48
C GLY A 274 43.07 31.05 30.81
N PHE A 275 42.79 32.06 29.96
CA PHE A 275 43.17 33.45 30.25
C PHE A 275 42.46 34.01 31.48
N ALA A 276 41.20 33.66 31.66
CA ALA A 276 40.45 34.05 32.83
C ALA A 276 41.06 33.42 34.11
N GLU A 277 41.35 32.13 34.11
CA GLU A 277 42.01 31.47 35.25
C GLU A 277 43.35 32.12 35.62
N LEU A 278 44.15 32.55 34.65
CA LEU A 278 45.40 33.30 34.90
C LEU A 278 45.17 34.67 35.53
N LEU A 279 44.06 35.33 35.20
CA LEU A 279 43.70 36.64 35.73
C LEU A 279 43.00 36.56 37.09
N TYR A 280 42.55 35.38 37.53
CA TYR A 280 41.71 35.21 38.73
C TYR A 280 42.31 35.86 39.98
N ASP A 281 43.62 35.71 40.19
CA ASP A 281 44.31 36.26 41.36
C ASP A 281 44.66 37.76 41.22
N THR A 282 44.54 38.32 40.01
CA THR A 282 44.83 39.74 39.72
C THR A 282 43.59 40.64 39.82
N VAL A 283 42.40 40.03 39.85
CA VAL A 283 41.12 40.73 39.91
C VAL A 283 40.88 41.23 41.33
N SER A 284 40.49 42.51 41.45
CA SER A 284 40.15 43.12 42.73
C SER A 284 38.93 42.43 43.37
N ASP A 285 38.81 42.48 44.70
CA ASP A 285 37.65 41.89 45.38
C ASP A 285 36.33 42.59 45.01
N GLU A 286 36.39 43.86 44.61
CA GLU A 286 35.23 44.60 44.10
C GLU A 286 34.75 44.06 42.73
N ASP A 287 35.68 43.66 41.85
CA ASP A 287 35.39 43.16 40.50
C ASP A 287 35.16 41.64 40.45
N ARG A 288 35.58 40.90 41.48
CA ARG A 288 35.47 39.43 41.60
C ARG A 288 34.07 38.89 41.28
N PRO A 289 32.96 39.50 41.72
CA PRO A 289 31.61 39.03 41.38
C PRO A 289 31.28 39.12 39.88
N TYR A 290 31.82 40.12 39.16
CA TYR A 290 31.62 40.25 37.71
C TYR A 290 32.49 39.24 36.95
N PHE A 291 33.71 39.02 37.43
CA PHE A 291 34.62 38.03 36.90
C PHE A 291 34.06 36.60 37.00
N GLU A 292 33.52 36.24 38.17
CA GLU A 292 32.87 34.94 38.38
C GLU A 292 31.63 34.76 37.48
N LYS A 293 30.86 35.82 37.23
CA LYS A 293 29.75 35.79 36.27
C LYS A 293 30.23 35.55 34.84
N MET A 294 31.33 36.18 34.42
CA MET A 294 31.94 35.94 33.11
C MET A 294 32.39 34.48 32.97
N MET A 295 33.12 33.96 33.97
CA MET A 295 33.55 32.56 34.02
C MET A 295 32.38 31.58 33.99
N ALA A 296 31.31 31.86 34.74
CA ALA A 296 30.08 31.08 34.70
C ALA A 296 29.43 31.10 33.30
N GLY A 297 29.49 32.23 32.60
CA GLY A 297 29.02 32.38 31.22
C GLY A 297 29.82 31.51 30.23
N ILE A 298 31.15 31.50 30.33
CA ILE A 298 32.01 30.64 29.49
C ILE A 298 31.71 29.16 29.76
N LYS A 299 31.65 28.74 31.02
CA LYS A 299 31.28 27.36 31.40
C LYS A 299 29.88 26.98 30.91
N GLN A 300 28.93 27.91 30.95
CA GLN A 300 27.59 27.70 30.42
C GLN A 300 27.61 27.51 28.89
N SER A 301 28.43 28.28 28.16
CA SER A 301 28.63 28.13 26.72
C SER A 301 29.11 26.73 26.35
N SER A 302 30.17 26.24 27.00
CA SER A 302 30.68 24.87 26.79
C SER A 302 29.61 23.81 27.07
N SER A 303 28.87 23.93 28.19
CA SER A 303 27.79 23.00 28.53
C SER A 303 26.66 22.97 27.50
N ILE A 304 26.34 24.10 26.86
CA ILE A 304 25.34 24.16 25.79
C ILE A 304 25.85 23.40 24.56
N ILE A 305 27.10 23.64 24.15
CA ILE A 305 27.70 22.97 23.00
C ILE A 305 27.77 21.45 23.22
N ASP A 306 28.20 20.99 24.39
CA ASP A 306 28.25 19.56 24.71
C ASP A 306 26.86 18.91 24.62
N LYS A 307 25.81 19.62 25.07
CA LYS A 307 24.42 19.15 24.95
C LYS A 307 23.95 19.09 23.49
N VAL A 308 24.32 20.05 22.66
CA VAL A 308 24.01 20.02 21.22
C VAL A 308 24.69 18.84 20.53
N VAL A 309 25.97 18.60 20.83
CA VAL A 309 26.74 17.45 20.31
C VAL A 309 26.10 16.13 20.74
N LEU A 310 25.72 16.01 22.01
CA LEU A 310 25.04 14.82 22.53
C LEU A 310 23.69 14.59 21.83
N ILE A 311 22.87 15.62 21.66
CA ILE A 311 21.59 15.53 20.94
C ILE A 311 21.81 15.02 19.52
N ARG A 312 22.80 15.55 18.80
CA ARG A 312 23.17 15.09 17.46
C ARG A 312 23.55 13.61 17.47
N ASP A 313 24.38 13.19 18.41
CA ASP A 313 24.82 11.79 18.50
C ASP A 313 23.69 10.83 18.83
N ILE A 314 22.73 11.27 19.64
CA ILE A 314 21.47 10.54 19.89
C ILE A 314 20.69 10.36 18.59
N HIS A 315 20.54 11.41 17.77
CA HIS A 315 19.77 11.33 16.51
C HIS A 315 20.40 10.44 15.44
N ARG A 316 21.73 10.28 15.44
CA ARG A 316 22.40 9.33 14.54
C ARG A 316 22.01 7.87 14.84
N ASN A 317 21.65 7.57 16.09
CA ASN A 317 21.22 6.25 16.55
C ASN A 317 22.20 5.10 16.20
N ASP A 318 23.50 5.40 16.14
CA ASP A 318 24.57 4.42 15.90
C ASP A 318 25.01 3.70 17.19
N GLU A 319 24.19 3.73 18.24
CA GLU A 319 24.53 3.17 19.55
C GLU A 319 24.20 1.67 19.63
N THR A 320 25.10 0.90 20.23
CA THR A 320 24.85 -0.51 20.55
C THR A 320 24.22 -0.61 21.93
N PHE A 321 23.07 -1.27 22.02
CA PHE A 321 22.39 -1.47 23.28
C PHE A 321 22.89 -2.73 23.98
N PHE A 322 23.15 -2.62 25.28
CA PHE A 322 23.59 -3.73 26.11
C PHE A 322 22.98 -3.66 27.51
N ALA A 323 22.96 -4.81 28.19
CA ALA A 323 22.50 -4.89 29.56
C ALA A 323 23.46 -4.13 30.49
N GLN A 324 23.01 -3.04 31.10
CA GLN A 324 23.81 -2.20 31.98
C GLN A 324 23.27 -2.20 33.41
N SER A 325 24.16 -2.19 34.41
CA SER A 325 23.76 -2.06 35.81
C SER A 325 23.24 -0.65 36.08
N LEU A 326 21.99 -0.52 36.51
CA LEU A 326 21.40 0.76 36.86
C LEU A 326 22.15 1.41 38.03
N ASP A 327 22.51 0.61 39.03
CA ASP A 327 23.22 1.05 40.23
C ASP A 327 24.57 1.72 39.89
N GLU A 328 25.34 1.15 38.97
CA GLU A 328 26.63 1.70 38.53
C GLU A 328 26.46 3.03 37.80
N VAL A 329 25.45 3.12 36.92
CA VAL A 329 25.18 4.33 36.14
C VAL A 329 24.73 5.49 37.03
N ILE A 330 23.80 5.24 37.96
CA ILE A 330 23.33 6.25 38.91
C ILE A 330 24.46 6.72 39.81
N LYS A 331 25.27 5.81 40.36
CA LYS A 331 26.43 6.17 41.19
C LYS A 331 27.44 7.02 40.43
N LYS A 332 27.72 6.67 39.17
CA LYS A 332 28.64 7.43 38.32
C LYS A 332 28.11 8.85 38.05
N ALA A 333 26.83 9.00 37.73
CA ALA A 333 26.22 10.31 37.54
C ALA A 333 26.19 11.13 38.85
N ALA A 334 25.85 10.50 39.98
CA ALA A 334 25.81 11.15 41.29
C ALA A 334 27.19 11.66 41.72
N SER A 335 28.27 10.93 41.42
CA SER A 335 29.65 11.34 41.77
C SER A 335 30.11 12.64 41.10
N LYS A 336 29.41 13.09 40.06
CA LYS A 336 29.72 14.34 39.33
C LYS A 336 28.96 15.55 39.85
N ILE A 337 28.09 15.35 40.84
CA ILE A 337 27.21 16.38 41.39
C ILE A 337 27.52 16.56 42.86
N ASP A 338 27.67 17.82 43.27
CA ASP A 338 27.86 18.19 44.66
C ASP A 338 26.48 18.37 45.34
N ALA A 339 25.85 17.26 45.72
CA ALA A 339 24.56 17.21 46.42
C ALA A 339 24.40 15.94 47.26
N ASP A 340 23.52 16.00 48.29
CA ASP A 340 23.15 14.83 49.10
C ASP A 340 22.15 13.96 48.32
N ILE A 341 22.68 12.96 47.61
CA ILE A 341 21.92 12.01 46.79
C ILE A 341 21.83 10.68 47.52
N ASN A 342 20.66 10.40 48.07
CA ASN A 342 20.35 9.14 48.74
C ASN A 342 19.78 8.15 47.72
N TYR A 343 20.62 7.22 47.27
CA TYR A 343 20.24 6.18 46.32
C TYR A 343 20.07 4.83 47.02
N GLN A 344 18.91 4.21 46.84
CA GLN A 344 18.64 2.85 47.31
C GLN A 344 18.96 1.85 46.18
N PRO A 345 20.05 1.05 46.29
CA PRO A 345 20.46 0.12 45.24
C PRO A 345 19.40 -0.97 45.04
N GLY A 346 18.96 -1.15 43.81
CA GLY A 346 17.96 -2.16 43.45
C GLY A 346 18.54 -3.43 42.83
N GLY A 347 19.81 -3.39 42.38
CA GLY A 347 20.43 -4.49 41.65
C GLY A 347 19.84 -4.71 40.26
N HIS A 348 19.13 -3.71 39.72
CA HIS A 348 18.41 -3.85 38.45
C HIS A 348 19.34 -3.66 37.25
N ARG A 349 19.03 -4.36 36.17
CA ARG A 349 19.69 -4.18 34.87
C ARG A 349 18.69 -3.67 33.85
N VAL A 350 19.11 -2.67 33.08
CA VAL A 350 18.30 -2.03 32.04
C VAL A 350 19.03 -2.10 30.71
N LEU A 351 18.27 -2.10 29.63
CA LEU A 351 18.81 -1.94 28.30
C LEU A 351 19.32 -0.49 28.17
N GLY A 352 20.61 -0.32 27.91
CA GLY A 352 21.26 0.99 27.94
C GLY A 352 22.49 1.06 27.02
N GLY A 353 23.25 2.14 27.17
CA GLY A 353 24.40 2.47 26.35
C GLY A 353 25.27 3.59 26.95
N LYS A 354 26.17 4.15 26.14
CA LYS A 354 27.02 5.30 26.50
C LYS A 354 26.22 6.54 26.90
N PHE A 355 24.98 6.73 26.44
CA PHE A 355 24.21 7.93 26.77
C PHE A 355 23.41 7.86 28.06
N LEU A 356 23.21 6.66 28.62
CA LEU A 356 22.33 6.46 29.77
C LEU A 356 22.76 7.25 31.02
N GLU A 357 24.06 7.47 31.22
CA GLU A 357 24.59 8.28 32.33
C GLU A 357 24.10 9.74 32.26
N PHE A 358 23.99 10.31 31.06
CA PHE A 358 23.59 11.71 30.87
C PHE A 358 22.14 11.95 31.27
N LEU A 359 21.27 10.93 31.17
CA LEU A 359 19.89 11.01 31.63
C LEU A 359 19.84 11.36 33.13
N PHE A 360 20.59 10.62 33.95
CA PHE A 360 20.62 10.87 35.40
C PHE A 360 21.39 12.14 35.73
N LEU A 361 22.53 12.37 35.07
CA LEU A 361 23.34 13.58 35.28
C LEU A 361 22.50 14.85 35.06
N TYR A 362 21.74 14.93 33.97
CA TYR A 362 20.95 16.13 33.66
C TYR A 362 19.73 16.31 34.56
N VAL A 363 19.14 15.22 35.07
CA VAL A 363 18.10 15.32 36.10
C VAL A 363 18.71 15.89 37.39
N PHE A 364 19.87 15.40 37.82
CA PHE A 364 20.53 15.89 39.03
C PHE A 364 21.01 17.35 38.88
N GLU A 365 21.59 17.71 37.73
CA GLU A 365 21.94 19.10 37.40
C GLU A 365 20.74 20.03 37.49
N ASN A 366 19.56 19.55 37.07
CA ASN A 366 18.33 20.32 37.14
C ASN A 366 17.95 20.61 38.59
N SER A 367 17.94 19.60 39.47
CA SER A 367 17.62 19.78 40.89
C SER A 367 18.59 20.75 41.58
N VAL A 368 19.91 20.65 41.31
CA VAL A 368 20.94 21.57 41.84
C VAL A 368 20.77 23.01 41.35
N ALA A 369 20.30 23.19 40.11
CA ALA A 369 20.07 24.52 39.56
C ALA A 369 18.93 25.27 40.26
N PHE A 370 17.91 24.55 40.74
CA PHE A 370 16.73 25.13 41.38
C PHE A 370 16.84 25.26 42.91
N LYS A 371 17.68 24.46 43.57
CA LYS A 371 17.96 24.57 44.99
C LYS A 371 19.41 24.18 45.28
N LYS A 372 20.17 25.10 45.89
CA LYS A 372 21.57 24.87 46.27
C LYS A 372 21.72 24.45 47.73
N ASP A 373 21.04 25.15 48.64
CA ASP A 373 21.18 24.90 50.08
C ASP A 373 20.22 23.81 50.56
N ASN A 374 20.75 22.85 51.34
CA ASN A 374 19.98 21.71 51.90
C ASN A 374 19.18 20.92 50.84
N LEU A 375 19.72 20.80 49.62
CA LEU A 375 19.15 19.95 48.59
C LEU A 375 19.31 18.49 48.98
N LYS A 376 18.20 17.75 48.97
CA LYS A 376 18.17 16.30 49.11
C LYS A 376 17.54 15.70 47.86
N ILE A 377 18.18 14.68 47.32
CA ILE A 377 17.66 13.92 46.19
C ILE A 377 17.52 12.46 46.60
N ASP A 378 16.30 11.94 46.60
CA ASP A 378 16.03 10.52 46.85
C ASP A 378 15.84 9.80 45.51
N VAL A 379 16.63 8.75 45.29
CA VAL A 379 16.56 7.93 44.08
C VAL A 379 16.21 6.49 44.47
N SER A 380 15.16 5.96 43.85
CA SER A 380 14.69 4.59 44.06
C SER A 380 14.33 3.96 42.71
N SER A 381 14.34 2.63 42.66
CA SER A 381 14.02 1.90 41.43
C SER A 381 13.30 0.60 41.72
N GLU A 382 12.23 0.34 40.96
CA GLU A 382 11.36 -0.82 41.10
C GLU A 382 11.14 -1.47 39.73
N VAL A 383 11.04 -2.80 39.70
CA VAL A 383 10.70 -3.54 38.48
C VAL A 383 9.17 -3.57 38.33
N LYS A 384 8.67 -3.10 37.19
CA LYS A 384 7.27 -3.18 36.79
C LYS A 384 7.17 -3.91 35.45
N ASP A 385 6.67 -5.15 35.50
CA ASP A 385 6.55 -6.04 34.35
C ASP A 385 7.89 -6.19 33.58
N GLU A 386 7.95 -5.72 32.34
CA GLU A 386 9.12 -5.76 31.45
C GLU A 386 9.98 -4.48 31.53
N SER A 387 9.72 -3.62 32.52
CA SER A 387 10.39 -2.32 32.67
C SER A 387 10.92 -2.11 34.09
N VAL A 388 11.89 -1.21 34.20
CA VAL A 388 12.38 -0.68 35.48
C VAL A 388 11.91 0.76 35.57
N GLU A 389 11.13 1.07 36.60
CA GLU A 389 10.71 2.44 36.92
C GLU A 389 11.68 3.02 37.96
N ILE A 390 12.31 4.15 37.61
CA ILE A 390 13.22 4.91 38.44
C ILE A 390 12.51 6.18 38.89
N SER A 391 12.42 6.38 40.20
CA SER A 391 11.84 7.58 40.81
C SER A 391 12.96 8.42 41.40
N ILE A 392 13.06 9.67 40.93
CA ILE A 392 14.00 10.68 41.41
C ILE A 392 13.19 11.80 42.04
N LYS A 393 13.30 12.00 43.35
CA LYS A 393 12.56 13.03 44.10
C LYS A 393 13.54 14.06 44.62
N ASP A 394 13.25 15.34 44.44
CA ASP A 394 14.00 16.43 45.05
C ASP A 394 13.12 17.28 45.96
N ASN A 395 13.73 17.98 46.92
CA ASN A 395 13.04 18.92 47.82
C ASN A 395 13.11 20.38 47.32
N GLY A 396 13.14 20.58 46.00
CA GLY A 396 13.12 21.89 45.34
C GLY A 396 11.76 22.60 45.43
N PRO A 397 11.58 23.75 44.75
CA PRO A 397 10.37 24.57 44.78
C PRO A 397 9.19 24.01 43.95
N GLY A 398 9.29 22.78 43.46
CA GLY A 398 8.26 22.15 42.62
C GLY A 398 8.03 22.88 41.30
N ILE A 399 7.04 22.41 40.53
CA ILE A 399 6.69 23.00 39.25
C ILE A 399 5.15 23.06 39.13
N PRO A 400 4.55 24.18 38.71
CA PRO A 400 3.11 24.24 38.46
C PRO A 400 2.64 23.19 37.45
N ASP A 401 1.46 22.59 37.66
CA ASP A 401 0.91 21.52 36.82
C ASP A 401 0.89 21.85 35.33
N ASN A 402 0.50 23.08 34.98
CA ASN A 402 0.43 23.55 33.60
C ASN A 402 1.80 23.60 32.89
N LYS A 403 2.91 23.54 33.64
CA LYS A 403 4.26 23.51 33.09
C LYS A 403 4.85 22.11 33.01
N LYS A 404 4.33 21.13 33.78
CA LYS A 404 4.90 19.76 33.87
C LYS A 404 4.87 19.01 32.54
N GLN A 405 3.76 19.10 31.80
CA GLN A 405 3.63 18.46 30.49
C GLN A 405 4.62 19.04 29.46
N ASN A 406 5.04 20.29 29.64
CA ASN A 406 5.90 21.00 28.71
C ASN A 406 7.39 20.91 29.06
N LEU A 407 7.77 20.30 30.20
CA LEU A 407 9.18 20.21 30.64
C LEU A 407 10.08 19.43 29.67
N PHE A 408 9.48 18.50 28.93
CA PHE A 408 10.16 17.60 28.01
C PHE A 408 9.95 17.99 26.54
N LEU A 409 9.14 19.04 26.27
CA LEU A 409 8.90 19.53 24.92
C LEU A 409 10.05 20.42 24.43
N ARG A 410 10.38 20.31 23.14
CA ARG A 410 11.42 21.11 22.48
C ARG A 410 11.04 22.59 22.38
N PHE A 411 12.03 23.47 22.59
CA PHE A 411 12.06 24.86 22.12
C PHE A 411 10.79 25.70 22.35
N GLN A 412 10.35 25.87 23.60
CA GLN A 412 9.44 26.98 23.94
C GLN A 412 10.20 28.17 24.56
N PRO A 413 10.02 29.40 24.05
CA PRO A 413 10.51 30.61 24.67
C PRO A 413 9.48 31.07 25.72
N GLU A 414 9.61 30.63 26.97
CA GLU A 414 8.86 31.26 28.06
C GLU A 414 9.71 32.30 28.80
N GLY A 415 9.13 33.49 28.94
CA GLY A 415 9.76 34.73 29.32
C GLY A 415 10.41 34.78 30.70
N ASN A 416 11.43 35.63 30.75
CA ASN A 416 12.06 36.28 31.89
C ASN A 416 12.54 35.41 33.07
N SER A 417 13.87 35.33 33.15
CA SER A 417 14.67 34.99 34.33
C SER A 417 14.55 33.55 34.83
N ARG A 418 15.13 32.61 34.08
CA ARG A 418 15.65 31.36 34.65
C ARG A 418 17.13 31.22 34.35
N LYS A 419 17.96 31.27 35.40
CA LYS A 419 19.31 30.70 35.38
C LYS A 419 19.16 29.18 35.25
N GLY A 420 19.14 28.64 34.03
CA GLY A 420 19.04 27.19 33.82
C GLY A 420 18.76 26.72 32.38
N ARG A 421 19.83 26.48 31.61
CA ARG A 421 20.10 25.29 30.77
C ARG A 421 18.89 24.60 30.06
N GLY A 422 18.22 25.26 29.13
CA GLY A 422 17.02 24.76 28.42
C GLY A 422 17.16 23.51 27.51
N LEU A 423 18.31 22.81 27.50
CA LEU A 423 18.50 21.58 26.71
C LEU A 423 18.59 20.31 27.57
N GLY A 424 18.71 20.41 28.91
CA GLY A 424 18.94 19.25 29.78
C GLY A 424 17.78 18.24 29.79
N LEU A 425 16.63 18.64 30.36
CA LEU A 425 15.45 17.77 30.48
C LEU A 425 14.88 17.30 29.12
N PRO A 426 14.83 18.12 28.06
CA PRO A 426 14.49 17.63 26.72
C PRO A 426 15.44 16.54 26.21
N THR A 427 16.73 16.60 26.57
CA THR A 427 17.70 15.55 26.22
C THR A 427 17.44 14.26 27.01
N CYS A 428 17.02 14.35 28.28
CA CYS A 428 16.61 13.17 29.05
C CYS A 428 15.44 12.42 28.38
N TRP A 429 14.47 13.16 27.82
CA TRP A 429 13.39 12.54 27.06
C TRP A 429 13.91 11.77 25.84
N LEU A 430 14.82 12.37 25.05
CA LEU A 430 15.44 11.71 23.90
C LEU A 430 16.19 10.42 24.29
N ILE A 431 16.92 10.46 25.41
CA ILE A 431 17.67 9.29 25.91
C ILE A 431 16.72 8.19 26.39
N ALA A 432 15.68 8.55 27.14
CA ALA A 432 14.68 7.59 27.60
C ALA A 432 13.94 6.92 26.43
N ASP A 433 13.52 7.72 25.44
CA ASP A 433 12.84 7.24 24.22
C ASP A 433 13.74 6.31 23.39
N MET A 434 15.02 6.66 23.20
CA MET A 434 16.01 5.81 22.51
C MET A 434 16.09 4.40 23.12
N TYR A 435 16.08 4.30 24.46
CA TYR A 435 16.11 3.01 25.16
C TYR A 435 14.72 2.37 25.34
N GLY A 436 13.70 2.85 24.59
CA GLY A 436 12.34 2.32 24.58
C GLY A 436 11.57 2.56 25.88
N GLY A 437 11.95 3.62 26.60
CA GLY A 437 11.43 4.03 27.89
C GLY A 437 10.54 5.28 27.83
N SER A 438 10.31 5.91 28.99
CA SER A 438 9.59 7.18 29.08
C SER A 438 10.08 8.02 30.26
N ILE A 439 9.76 9.32 30.26
CA ILE A 439 10.05 10.22 31.39
C ILE A 439 8.84 11.12 31.65
N ARG A 440 8.49 11.31 32.93
CA ARG A 440 7.39 12.18 33.36
C ARG A 440 7.71 12.90 34.66
N ALA A 441 7.02 14.01 34.92
CA ALA A 441 7.15 14.80 36.12
C ALA A 441 5.83 14.78 36.92
N GLU A 442 5.93 14.56 38.22
CA GLU A 442 4.82 14.39 39.18
C GLU A 442 5.11 15.26 40.42
N ASP A 443 4.07 15.61 41.19
CA ASP A 443 4.27 16.20 42.52
C ASP A 443 4.71 15.14 43.53
N VAL A 444 5.38 15.59 44.58
CA VAL A 444 5.73 14.75 45.71
C VAL A 444 4.69 14.90 46.83
N ASN A 445 3.85 13.88 47.01
CA ASN A 445 2.93 13.79 48.15
C ASN A 445 3.60 13.09 49.35
N SER A 446 4.61 13.71 49.97
CA SER A 446 5.24 13.19 51.19
C SER A 446 5.78 14.30 52.09
N ASP A 447 5.68 14.13 53.41
CA ASP A 447 5.95 15.16 54.42
C ASP A 447 7.38 15.75 54.37
N ASP A 448 8.40 14.99 53.95
CA ASP A 448 9.80 15.45 53.84
C ASP A 448 10.13 16.20 52.54
N PHE A 449 9.21 16.19 51.56
CA PHE A 449 9.43 16.69 50.19
C PHE A 449 8.19 17.42 49.64
N SER A 450 7.32 17.96 50.51
CA SER A 450 5.94 18.38 50.16
C SER A 450 5.83 19.46 49.07
N GLU A 451 6.89 20.21 48.80
CA GLU A 451 6.95 21.20 47.71
C GLU A 451 7.82 20.75 46.53
N GLY A 452 8.35 19.52 46.58
CA GLY A 452 9.36 18.98 45.68
C GLY A 452 8.84 18.44 44.35
N LEU A 453 9.77 18.13 43.43
CA LEU A 453 9.47 17.51 42.14
C LEU A 453 9.85 16.03 42.15
N LYS A 454 8.97 15.18 41.62
CA LYS A 454 9.27 13.78 41.31
C LYS A 454 9.41 13.59 39.81
N ILE A 455 10.60 13.18 39.36
CA ILE A 455 10.82 12.73 37.99
C ILE A 455 10.80 11.21 37.98
N THR A 456 9.89 10.64 37.20
CA THR A 456 9.75 9.20 37.01
C THR A 456 10.26 8.84 35.62
N VAL A 457 11.25 7.97 35.54
CA VAL A 457 11.83 7.43 34.30
C VAL A 457 11.49 5.94 34.21
N THR A 458 11.05 5.48 33.06
CA THR A 458 10.86 4.06 32.78
C THR A 458 11.89 3.63 31.74
N LEU A 459 12.57 2.52 31.94
CA LEU A 459 13.51 1.93 30.99
C LEU A 459 13.18 0.45 30.78
N LYS A 460 13.47 -0.09 29.60
CA LYS A 460 13.31 -1.53 29.35
C LYS A 460 14.26 -2.33 30.22
N LYS A 461 13.74 -3.38 30.85
CA LYS A 461 14.56 -4.35 31.57
C LYS A 461 15.45 -5.10 30.56
N ALA A 462 16.70 -5.34 30.94
CA ALA A 462 17.67 -6.05 30.10
C ALA A 462 17.51 -7.57 30.11
#